data_AF-A0A0D0CYQ5-F1
#
_entry.id   AF-A0A0D0CYQ5-F1
#
_cell.length_a   1.000
_cell.length_b   1.000
_cell.length_c   1.000
_cell.angle_alpha   90.00
_cell.angle_beta   90.00
_cell.angle_gamma   90.00
#
_symmetry.space_group_name_H-M   'P 1'
#
loop_
_entity.id
_entity.type
_entity.pdbx_description
1 polymer ?
#
loop_
_entity_poly.entity_id
_entity_poly.type
_entity_poly.pdbx_seq_one_letter_code
_entity_poly.pdbx_strand_id
1 'polypeptide(L)'
;MKTFLTLLAAIASLSAYTLVGVHALKCAICPSSLRGILEGTKCASHTSEVNTYCVYNRNIDPLIAKSCRYGPNGSLLTQFSDPSCPTKVAMTSTDCPTC
;
A
#
# COMPACT_ATOMS: atom_id res chain seq x y z
N MET A 1 -24.72 31.09 -30.12
CA MET A 1 -24.34 29.66 -30.26
C MET A 1 -22.84 29.39 -30.12
N LYS A 2 -21.93 30.33 -30.47
CA LYS A 2 -20.47 30.09 -30.49
C LYS A 2 -19.79 30.02 -29.10
N THR A 3 -20.34 30.70 -28.09
CA THR A 3 -19.80 30.77 -26.73
C THR A 3 -20.03 29.49 -25.90
N PHE A 4 -21.07 28.73 -26.22
CA PHE A 4 -21.40 27.48 -25.53
C PHE A 4 -20.41 26.36 -25.88
N LEU A 5 -19.95 26.31 -27.14
CA LEU A 5 -19.03 25.28 -27.61
C LEU A 5 -17.62 25.45 -27.03
N THR A 6 -17.16 26.70 -26.86
CA THR A 6 -15.88 26.99 -26.20
C THR A 6 -15.89 26.66 -24.71
N LEU A 7 -17.02 26.91 -24.03
CA LEU A 7 -17.19 26.53 -22.63
C LEU A 7 -17.15 25.01 -22.45
N LEU A 8 -17.87 24.26 -23.30
CA LEU A 8 -17.87 22.79 -23.29
C LEU A 8 -16.48 22.21 -23.55
N ALA A 9 -15.72 22.78 -24.49
CA ALA A 9 -14.35 22.36 -24.76
C ALA A 9 -13.42 22.61 -23.56
N ALA A 10 -13.59 23.74 -22.84
CA ALA A 10 -12.81 24.05 -21.66
C ALA A 10 -13.13 23.11 -20.48
N ILE A 11 -14.42 22.79 -20.26
CA ILE A 11 -14.85 21.84 -19.21
C ILE A 11 -14.33 20.44 -19.53
N ALA A 12 -14.47 19.97 -20.77
CA ALA A 12 -13.98 18.67 -21.21
C ALA A 12 -12.45 18.55 -21.07
N SER A 13 -11.71 19.62 -21.37
CA SER A 13 -10.26 19.68 -21.17
C SER A 13 -9.90 19.62 -19.67
N LEU A 14 -10.62 20.33 -18.81
CA LEU A 14 -10.38 20.34 -17.36
C LEU A 14 -10.69 18.99 -16.68
N SER A 15 -11.74 18.29 -17.14
CA SER A 15 -12.07 16.94 -16.66
C SER A 15 -11.03 15.89 -17.03
N ALA A 16 -10.31 16.07 -18.13
CA ALA A 16 -9.21 15.18 -18.50
C ALA A 16 -8.01 15.30 -17.54
N TYR A 17 -7.72 16.50 -17.02
CA TYR A 17 -6.63 16.70 -16.06
C TYR A 17 -6.91 16.12 -14.68
N THR A 18 -8.18 15.97 -14.28
CA THR A 18 -8.53 15.33 -13.00
C THR A 18 -8.42 13.80 -13.03
N LEU A 19 -8.35 13.18 -14.22
CA LEU A 19 -8.27 11.72 -14.39
C LEU A 19 -6.83 11.18 -14.42
N VAL A 20 -5.82 12.03 -14.61
CA VAL A 20 -4.41 11.60 -14.73
C VAL A 20 -3.66 11.62 -13.38
N GLY A 21 -4.35 11.93 -12.29
CA GLY A 21 -3.75 12.19 -10.98
C GLY A 21 -3.92 11.09 -9.95
N VAL A 22 -4.34 9.87 -10.32
CA VAL A 22 -4.24 8.74 -9.39
C VAL A 22 -2.77 8.34 -9.34
N HIS A 23 -2.00 9.00 -8.49
CA HIS A 23 -0.70 8.48 -8.05
C HIS A 23 -0.96 7.02 -7.65
N ALA A 24 -0.50 6.07 -8.46
CA ALA A 24 -0.60 4.66 -8.14
C ALA A 24 0.13 4.49 -6.81
N LEU A 25 -0.64 4.33 -5.74
CA LEU A 25 -0.11 4.22 -4.40
C LEU A 25 0.79 2.99 -4.38
N LYS A 26 2.09 3.21 -4.22
CA LYS A 26 3.05 2.14 -4.07
C LYS A 26 3.16 1.80 -2.60
N CYS A 27 3.01 0.52 -2.28
CA CYS A 27 3.25 -0.01 -0.94
C CYS A 27 4.38 -1.05 -0.96
N ALA A 28 4.84 -1.40 0.23
CA ALA A 28 5.88 -2.38 0.42
C ALA A 28 5.37 -3.78 0.01
N ILE A 29 6.24 -4.61 -0.55
CA ILE A 29 5.93 -6.01 -0.80
C ILE A 29 6.05 -6.78 0.51
N CYS A 30 4.97 -7.43 0.92
CA CYS A 30 5.01 -8.41 2.00
C CYS A 30 5.78 -9.66 1.53
N PRO A 31 6.80 -10.12 2.28
CA PRO A 31 7.40 -11.42 2.05
C PRO A 31 6.33 -12.51 1.98
N SER A 32 6.42 -13.44 1.04
CA SER A 32 5.44 -14.53 0.90
C SER A 32 5.42 -15.50 2.09
N SER A 33 6.53 -15.56 2.83
CA SER A 33 6.59 -16.28 4.09
C SER A 33 7.62 -15.69 5.05
N LEU A 34 7.40 -15.89 6.35
CA LEU A 34 8.37 -15.66 7.42
C LEU A 34 8.60 -16.96 8.17
N ARG A 35 9.84 -17.49 8.12
CA ARG A 35 10.23 -18.73 8.82
C ARG A 35 9.26 -19.90 8.58
N GLY A 36 8.76 -20.03 7.35
CA GLY A 36 7.81 -21.08 6.95
C GLY A 36 6.34 -20.79 7.28
N ILE A 37 6.00 -19.60 7.78
CA ILE A 37 4.62 -19.13 7.97
C ILE A 37 4.24 -18.31 6.74
N LEU A 38 3.18 -18.70 6.03
CA LEU A 38 2.71 -17.99 4.84
C LEU A 38 2.08 -16.64 5.21
N GLU A 39 2.15 -15.68 4.28
CA GLU A 39 1.40 -14.44 4.38
C GLU A 39 -0.10 -14.75 4.50
N GLY A 40 -0.75 -14.22 5.52
CA GLY A 40 -2.18 -14.38 5.73
C GLY A 40 -2.97 -13.18 5.20
N THR A 41 -2.54 -11.97 5.55
CA THR A 41 -3.23 -10.74 5.15
C THR A 41 -2.24 -9.60 5.06
N LYS A 42 -2.45 -8.71 4.08
CA LYS A 42 -1.73 -7.46 3.94
C LYS A 42 -2.69 -6.29 3.81
N CYS A 43 -2.30 -5.12 4.31
CA CYS A 43 -2.99 -3.87 4.05
C CYS A 43 -2.01 -2.69 4.15
N ALA A 44 -2.39 -1.53 3.61
CA ALA A 44 -1.62 -0.31 3.64
C ALA A 44 -2.46 0.84 4.21
N SER A 45 -1.82 1.71 4.99
CA SER A 45 -2.44 2.98 5.41
C SER A 45 -2.30 4.00 4.30
N HIS A 46 -3.42 4.62 3.92
CA HIS A 46 -3.47 5.69 2.91
C HIS A 46 -3.41 7.09 3.55
N THR A 47 -2.71 7.21 4.69
CA THR A 47 -2.45 8.51 5.33
C THR A 47 -1.24 9.19 4.68
N SER A 48 -0.84 10.37 5.19
CA SER A 48 0.33 11.12 4.70
C SER A 48 1.62 10.29 4.62
N GLU A 49 1.71 9.17 5.36
CA GLU A 49 2.80 8.20 5.28
C GLU A 49 2.25 6.80 4.98
N VAL A 50 2.59 6.27 3.81
CA VAL A 50 2.17 4.93 3.38
C VAL A 50 2.89 3.87 4.20
N ASN A 51 2.23 3.40 5.24
CA ASN A 51 2.71 2.28 6.04
C ASN A 51 2.07 0.98 5.53
N THR A 52 2.88 -0.05 5.32
CA THR A 52 2.41 -1.37 4.91
C THR A 52 2.42 -2.32 6.09
N TYR A 53 1.36 -3.10 6.23
CA TYR A 53 1.10 -4.04 7.30
C TYR A 53 1.00 -5.43 6.69
N CYS A 54 1.87 -6.34 7.14
CA CYS A 54 1.88 -7.72 6.71
C CYS A 54 1.63 -8.60 7.93
N VAL A 55 0.60 -9.43 7.90
CA VAL A 55 0.22 -10.36 8.97
C VAL A 55 0.40 -11.78 8.47
N TYR A 56 1.19 -12.54 9.23
CA TYR A 56 1.52 -13.92 8.98
C TYR A 56 0.82 -14.77 10.03
N ASN A 57 -0.31 -15.34 9.64
CA ASN A 57 -1.08 -16.20 10.52
C ASN A 57 -0.51 -17.62 10.45
N ARG A 58 -0.16 -18.18 11.61
CA ARG A 58 -0.32 -19.63 11.78
C ARG A 58 -1.80 -19.86 12.06
N ASN A 59 -2.41 -20.85 11.42
CA ASN A 59 -3.75 -21.37 11.71
C ASN A 59 -3.87 -21.98 13.13
N ILE A 60 -3.07 -21.52 14.11
CA ILE A 60 -2.84 -22.18 15.38
C ILE A 60 -3.04 -21.21 16.56
N ASP A 61 -2.77 -19.89 16.43
CA ASP A 61 -3.09 -18.95 17.52
C ASP A 61 -2.97 -17.46 17.10
N PRO A 62 -3.97 -16.59 17.35
CA PRO A 62 -3.88 -15.15 17.10
C PRO A 62 -2.86 -14.45 18.00
N LEU A 63 -2.44 -15.05 19.13
CA LEU A 63 -1.36 -14.50 19.96
C LEU A 63 0.05 -14.70 19.37
N ILE A 64 0.20 -15.56 18.35
CA ILE A 64 1.50 -15.86 17.72
C ILE A 64 1.57 -15.24 16.31
N ALA A 65 0.55 -14.51 15.87
CA ALA A 65 0.55 -13.83 14.58
C ALA A 65 1.80 -12.96 14.45
N LYS A 66 2.66 -13.32 13.50
CA LYS A 66 3.88 -12.57 13.22
C LYS A 66 3.47 -11.40 12.32
N SER A 67 3.88 -10.19 12.66
CA SER A 67 3.57 -9.01 11.86
C SER A 67 4.83 -8.29 11.45
N CYS A 68 4.84 -7.77 10.22
CA CYS A 68 5.83 -6.81 9.76
C CYS A 68 5.15 -5.52 9.40
N ARG A 69 5.70 -4.41 9.87
CA ARG A 69 5.28 -3.06 9.47
C ARG A 69 6.42 -2.38 8.72
N TYR A 70 6.15 -1.94 7.50
CA TYR A 70 7.10 -1.22 6.67
C TYR A 70 6.66 0.22 6.50
N GLY A 71 7.63 1.15 6.60
CA GLY A 71 7.43 2.55 6.31
C GLY A 71 7.33 2.85 4.81
N PRO A 72 7.16 4.13 4.44
CA PRO A 72 6.95 4.57 3.05
C PRO A 72 8.13 4.31 2.12
N ASN A 73 9.30 4.00 2.66
CA ASN A 73 10.51 3.67 1.89
C ASN A 73 10.80 2.16 1.86
N GLY A 74 9.86 1.33 2.31
CA GLY A 74 10.04 -0.12 2.45
C GLY A 74 10.97 -0.53 3.59
N SER A 75 11.33 0.41 4.47
CA SER A 75 12.15 0.16 5.67
C SER A 75 11.30 -0.43 6.79
N LEU A 76 11.82 -1.45 7.49
CA LEU A 76 11.13 -2.08 8.60
C LEU A 76 11.02 -1.14 9.81
N LEU A 77 9.82 -1.06 10.38
CA LEU A 77 9.55 -0.40 11.65
C LEU A 77 9.73 -1.43 12.78
N THR A 78 10.96 -1.55 13.27
CA THR A 78 11.40 -2.59 14.23
C THR A 78 10.58 -2.62 15.52
N GLN A 79 10.13 -1.48 16.01
CA GLN A 79 9.34 -1.38 17.26
C GLN A 79 7.96 -2.04 17.18
N PHE A 80 7.45 -2.31 15.98
CA PHE A 80 6.12 -2.89 15.74
C PHE A 80 6.16 -4.18 14.92
N SER A 81 7.35 -4.73 14.70
CA SER A 81 7.56 -5.85 13.80
C SER A 81 8.25 -7.01 14.48
N ASP A 82 7.98 -8.21 14.01
CA ASP A 82 8.71 -9.38 14.45
C ASP A 82 10.19 -9.30 14.03
N PRO A 83 11.14 -9.74 14.87
CA PRO A 83 12.57 -9.74 14.54
C PRO A 83 12.94 -10.59 13.31
N SER A 84 12.08 -11.50 12.85
CA SER A 84 12.32 -12.26 11.62
C SER A 84 11.95 -11.51 10.33
N CYS A 85 11.33 -10.33 10.44
CA CYS A 85 11.01 -9.50 9.30
C CYS A 85 12.29 -8.99 8.59
N PRO A 86 12.33 -9.00 7.25
CA PRO A 86 13.36 -8.32 6.49
C PRO A 86 13.46 -6.85 6.86
N THR A 87 14.68 -6.32 6.99
CA THR A 87 14.92 -4.92 7.34
C THR A 87 14.52 -3.94 6.23
N LYS A 88 14.46 -4.42 4.99
CA LYS A 88 14.09 -3.65 3.81
C LYS A 88 13.40 -4.52 2.77
N VAL A 89 12.35 -4.01 2.15
CA VAL A 89 11.62 -4.65 1.05
C VAL A 89 11.38 -3.67 -0.10
N ALA A 90 11.02 -4.20 -1.27
CA ALA A 90 10.72 -3.39 -2.44
C ALA A 90 9.37 -2.64 -2.29
N MET A 91 9.30 -1.43 -2.85
CA MET A 91 8.12 -0.56 -2.89
C MET A 91 7.43 -0.61 -4.26
N THR A 92 7.30 -1.79 -4.86
CA THR A 92 6.76 -1.94 -6.22
C THR A 92 5.35 -2.55 -6.25
N SER A 93 4.74 -2.80 -5.09
CA SER A 93 3.37 -3.30 -5.05
C SER A 93 2.39 -2.20 -5.46
N THR A 94 1.54 -2.49 -6.43
CA THR A 94 0.37 -1.68 -6.80
C THR A 94 -0.91 -2.19 -6.14
N ASP A 95 -0.85 -3.38 -5.54
CA ASP A 95 -1.95 -3.99 -4.79
C ASP A 95 -1.76 -3.65 -3.30
N CYS A 96 -2.41 -2.56 -2.91
CA CYS A 96 -2.28 -1.91 -1.61
C CYS A 96 -3.66 -1.72 -0.96
N PRO A 97 -4.34 -2.81 -0.58
CA PRO A 97 -5.65 -2.74 0.06
C PRO A 97 -5.56 -1.89 1.33
N THR A 98 -6.55 -1.03 1.56
CA THR A 98 -6.62 -0.21 2.77
C THR A 98 -6.85 -1.07 3.99
N CYS A 99 -6.12 -0.77 5.08
CA CYS A 99 -6.62 -1.04 6.42
C CYS A 99 -7.70 0.02 6.73
#